data_AF-A0A1G0KVR6-F1
#
_entry.id   AF-A0A1G0KVR6-F1
#
_cell.length_a   1.000
_cell.length_b   1.000
_cell.length_c   1.000
_cell.angle_alpha   90.00
_cell.angle_beta   90.00
_cell.angle_gamma   90.00
#
_symmetry.space_group_name_H-M   'P 1'
#
loop_
_entity.id
_entity.type
_entity.pdbx_description
1 polymer ?
#
loop_
_entity_poly.entity_id
_entity_poly.type
_entity_poly.pdbx_seq_one_letter_code
_entity_poly.pdbx_strand_id
1 'polypeptide(L)'
;MGTRRVKNTAPTAFLILMRKCIETICLDKSAVGNSLPKKIEDLGERGVIPQTLSAMATIIKNLGNIGAHSEKIEIDYHDRQSIEDFFLAIVEYVYIAPAKLEKLKVSMSGKKESFI
;
A
#
# COMPACT_ATOMS: atom_id res chain seq x y z
N MET A 1 11.47 7.21 33.90
CA MET A 1 12.46 7.15 32.80
C MET A 1 12.72 5.69 32.42
N GLY A 2 11.70 4.99 31.91
CA GLY A 2 11.79 3.58 31.52
C GLY A 2 12.24 3.47 30.07
N THR A 3 13.53 3.16 29.90
CA THR A 3 14.14 2.50 28.73
C THR A 3 13.40 2.63 27.39
N ARG A 4 13.59 3.80 26.77
CA ARG A 4 13.42 4.11 25.34
C ARG A 4 14.42 3.30 24.48
N ARG A 5 14.45 1.97 24.62
CA ARG A 5 15.45 1.07 24.04
C ARG A 5 14.79 -0.16 23.41
N VAL A 6 14.02 0.04 22.34
CA VAL A 6 13.95 -0.84 21.15
C VAL A 6 13.28 -0.01 20.04
N LYS A 7 14.00 0.91 19.40
CA LYS A 7 13.47 1.67 18.24
C LYS A 7 14.56 1.89 17.20
N ASN A 8 15.19 0.83 16.70
CA ASN A 8 15.80 0.84 15.35
C ASN A 8 16.20 -0.57 14.87
N THR A 9 15.27 -1.52 14.91
CA THR A 9 15.57 -2.89 14.51
C THR A 9 15.41 -3.01 13.00
N ALA A 10 16.51 -2.85 12.26
CA ALA A 10 16.68 -3.08 10.81
C ALA A 10 15.73 -2.31 9.84
N PRO A 11 16.05 -1.04 9.52
CA PRO A 11 15.35 -0.24 8.48
C PRO A 11 15.22 -0.95 7.12
N THR A 12 16.26 -1.67 6.71
CA THR A 12 16.27 -2.48 5.49
C THR A 12 15.21 -3.58 5.51
N ALA A 13 14.99 -4.23 6.65
CA ALA A 13 13.98 -5.28 6.78
C ALA A 13 12.57 -4.71 6.63
N PHE A 14 12.30 -3.53 7.19
CA PHE A 14 11.03 -2.83 7.04
C PHE A 14 10.71 -2.57 5.55
N LEU A 15 11.64 -2.02 4.77
CA LEU A 15 11.43 -1.79 3.34
C LEU A 15 11.16 -3.07 2.56
N ILE A 16 11.95 -4.13 2.83
CA ILE A 16 11.78 -5.42 2.17
C ILE A 16 10.40 -6.00 2.46
N LEU A 17 9.94 -5.92 3.70
CA LEU A 17 8.61 -6.42 4.09
C LEU A 17 7.49 -5.60 3.46
N MET A 18 7.57 -4.27 3.49
CA MET A 18 6.56 -3.41 2.83
C MET A 18 6.48 -3.69 1.33
N ARG A 19 7.63 -3.85 0.68
CA ARG A 19 7.69 -4.22 -0.74
C ARG A 19 7.00 -5.57 -0.99
N LYS A 20 7.28 -6.58 -0.17
CA LYS A 20 6.63 -7.90 -0.27
C LYS A 20 5.12 -7.81 -0.08
N CYS A 21 4.65 -7.03 0.90
CA CYS A 21 3.22 -6.83 1.12
C CYS A 21 2.53 -6.24 -0.12
N ILE A 22 3.12 -5.22 -0.74
CA ILE A 22 2.56 -4.62 -1.97
C ILE A 22 2.62 -5.62 -3.13
N GLU A 23 3.70 -6.40 -3.27
CA GLU A 23 3.79 -7.48 -4.26
C GLU A 23 2.69 -8.53 -4.08
N THR A 24 2.38 -8.91 -2.84
CA THR A 24 1.28 -9.83 -2.53
C THR A 24 -0.07 -9.24 -2.93
N ILE A 25 -0.32 -7.96 -2.67
CA ILE A 25 -1.56 -7.28 -3.11
C ILE A 25 -1.66 -7.28 -4.64
N CYS A 26 -0.56 -6.95 -5.34
CA CYS A 26 -0.53 -7.02 -6.80
C CYS A 26 -0.85 -8.42 -7.32
N LEU A 27 -0.32 -9.48 -6.68
CA LEU A 27 -0.62 -10.86 -7.04
C LEU A 27 -2.09 -11.22 -6.79
N ASP A 28 -2.64 -10.85 -5.63
CA ASP A 28 -4.06 -11.04 -5.29
C ASP A 28 -5.01 -10.38 -6.29
N LYS A 29 -4.61 -9.23 -6.84
CA LYS A 29 -5.36 -8.49 -7.87
C LYS A 29 -4.99 -8.85 -9.30
N SER A 30 -4.26 -9.95 -9.49
CA SER A 30 -3.83 -10.45 -10.80
C SER A 30 -3.14 -9.39 -11.65
N ALA A 31 -2.35 -8.52 -11.03
CA ALA A 31 -1.69 -7.43 -11.72
C ALA A 31 -0.58 -7.93 -12.66
N VAL A 32 -0.53 -7.36 -13.85
CA VAL A 32 0.40 -7.77 -14.91
C VAL A 32 1.62 -6.85 -14.91
N GLY A 33 2.81 -7.43 -15.15
CA GLY A 33 4.05 -6.67 -15.24
C GLY A 33 5.27 -7.47 -14.80
N ASN A 34 6.40 -7.20 -15.44
CA ASN A 34 7.69 -7.85 -15.14
C ASN A 34 8.40 -7.27 -13.91
N SER A 35 7.84 -6.23 -13.29
CA SER A 35 8.40 -5.57 -12.12
C SER A 35 7.28 -5.00 -11.25
N LEU A 36 7.54 -4.83 -9.95
CA LEU A 36 6.56 -4.24 -9.02
C LEU A 36 6.01 -2.89 -9.51
N PRO A 37 6.82 -1.94 -10.03
CA PRO A 37 6.31 -0.70 -10.61
C PRO A 37 5.29 -0.93 -11.71
N LYS A 38 5.58 -1.85 -12.64
CA LYS A 38 4.67 -2.16 -13.75
C LYS A 38 3.37 -2.79 -13.27
N LYS A 39 3.43 -3.64 -12.23
CA LYS A 39 2.23 -4.19 -11.60
C LYS A 39 1.37 -3.13 -10.92
N ILE A 40 1.98 -2.14 -10.27
CA ILE A 40 1.23 -1.05 -9.63
C ILE A 40 0.64 -0.10 -10.68
N GLU A 41 1.37 0.16 -11.77
CA GLU A 41 0.86 0.90 -12.93
C GLU A 41 -0.36 0.20 -13.55
N ASP A 42 -0.31 -1.12 -13.76
CA ASP A 42 -1.45 -1.93 -14.21
C ASP A 42 -2.67 -1.81 -13.28
N LEU A 43 -2.47 -1.80 -11.95
CA LEU A 43 -3.57 -1.56 -11.01
C LEU A 43 -4.19 -0.17 -11.18
N GLY A 44 -3.37 0.85 -11.46
CA GLY A 44 -3.82 2.21 -11.75
C GLY A 44 -4.58 2.32 -13.06
N GLU A 45 -4.07 1.69 -14.13
CA GLU A 45 -4.70 1.65 -15.45
C GLU A 45 -6.05 0.94 -15.43
N ARG A 46 -6.19 -0.13 -14.64
CA ARG A 46 -7.45 -0.85 -14.43
C ARG A 46 -8.40 -0.14 -13.44
N GLY A 47 -8.00 0.98 -12.86
CA GLY A 47 -8.80 1.72 -11.89
C GLY A 47 -9.00 1.02 -10.55
N VAL A 48 -8.18 0.00 -10.24
CA VAL A 48 -8.20 -0.69 -8.93
C VAL A 48 -7.67 0.23 -7.83
N ILE A 49 -6.71 1.09 -8.18
CA ILE A 49 -6.24 2.21 -7.36
C ILE A 49 -6.27 3.51 -8.17
N PRO A 50 -6.39 4.69 -7.53
CA PRO A 50 -6.21 5.96 -8.21
C PRO A 50 -4.85 6.10 -8.89
N GLN A 51 -4.78 6.76 -10.04
CA GLN A 51 -3.51 6.99 -10.74
C GLN A 51 -2.50 7.81 -9.93
N THR A 52 -2.97 8.63 -8.98
CA THR A 52 -2.07 9.33 -8.05
C THR A 52 -1.29 8.37 -7.14
N LEU A 53 -1.87 7.22 -6.78
CA LEU A 53 -1.20 6.18 -6.00
C LEU A 53 -0.24 5.34 -6.86
N SER A 54 -0.47 5.22 -8.17
CA SER A 54 0.45 4.48 -9.03
C SER A 54 1.81 5.18 -9.15
N ALA A 55 1.84 6.52 -9.13
CA ALA A 55 3.05 7.33 -9.21
C ALA A 55 4.05 7.04 -8.06
N MET A 56 3.54 6.63 -6.90
CA MET A 56 4.35 6.24 -5.72
C MET A 56 5.10 4.92 -5.92
N ALA A 57 4.70 4.08 -6.88
CA ALA A 57 5.38 2.83 -7.19
C ALA A 57 6.87 3.03 -7.53
N THR A 58 7.17 4.11 -8.25
CA THR A 58 8.53 4.48 -8.64
C THR A 58 9.36 4.91 -7.43
N ILE A 59 8.75 5.60 -6.47
CA ILE A 59 9.40 6.04 -5.23
C ILE A 59 9.79 4.82 -4.39
N ILE A 60 8.88 3.86 -4.23
CA ILE A 60 9.14 2.63 -3.48
C ILE A 60 10.19 1.74 -4.14
N LYS A 61 10.19 1.67 -5.47
CA LYS A 61 11.25 0.98 -6.22
C LYS A 61 12.62 1.59 -5.92
N ASN A 62 12.72 2.92 -5.96
CA ASN A 62 13.97 3.62 -5.68
C ASN A 62 14.41 3.38 -4.24
N LEU A 63 13.50 3.49 -3.27
CA LEU A 63 13.75 3.18 -1.87
C LEU A 63 14.21 1.73 -1.64
N GLY A 64 13.57 0.76 -2.30
CA GLY A 64 13.93 -0.66 -2.20
C GLY A 64 15.26 -1.01 -2.88
N ASN A 65 15.59 -0.34 -3.99
CA ASN A 65 16.87 -0.51 -4.69
C ASN A 65 18.03 0.10 -3.89
N ILE A 66 17.84 1.30 -3.35
CA ILE A 66 18.77 1.90 -2.38
C ILE A 66 18.89 0.93 -1.20
N GLY A 67 17.73 0.45 -0.71
CA GLY A 67 17.46 -0.65 0.23
C GLY A 67 18.48 -1.78 0.26
N ALA A 68 18.72 -2.33 -0.92
CA ALA A 68 19.42 -3.59 -1.11
C ALA A 68 20.91 -3.42 -1.49
N HIS A 69 21.41 -2.20 -1.65
CA HIS A 69 22.76 -1.95 -2.16
C HIS A 69 23.65 -1.10 -1.24
N SER A 70 23.10 -0.31 -0.30
CA SER A 70 23.94 0.44 0.64
C SER A 70 23.95 -0.20 2.03
N GLU A 71 25.16 -0.44 2.56
CA GLU A 71 25.39 -0.96 3.91
C GLU A 71 24.86 -0.02 5.02
N LYS A 72 24.46 1.21 4.68
CA LYS A 72 23.85 2.20 5.56
C LYS A 72 22.78 2.99 4.82
N ILE A 73 21.53 2.60 4.97
CA ILE A 73 20.38 3.43 4.61
C ILE A 73 19.87 4.02 5.90
N GLU A 74 19.90 5.34 5.95
CA GLU A 74 19.21 6.08 6.98
C GLU A 74 17.79 6.33 6.47
N ILE A 75 16.87 5.46 6.89
CA ILE A 75 15.43 5.73 6.80
C ILE A 75 15.07 6.46 8.07
N ASP A 76 14.69 7.72 7.95
CA ASP A 76 14.25 8.47 9.10
C ASP A 76 12.81 8.10 9.50
N TYR A 77 12.30 8.76 10.52
CA TYR A 77 10.93 8.52 10.98
C TYR A 77 9.87 8.93 9.94
N HIS A 78 10.10 10.03 9.23
CA HIS A 78 9.15 10.58 8.26
C HIS A 78 9.07 9.71 7.02
N ASP A 79 10.19 9.17 6.56
CA ASP A 79 10.25 8.21 5.47
C ASP A 79 9.42 6.96 5.81
N ARG A 80 9.61 6.41 7.02
CA ARG A 80 8.86 5.23 7.48
C ARG A 80 7.36 5.52 7.51
N GLN A 81 6.96 6.63 8.13
CA GLN A 81 5.56 7.01 8.22
C GLN A 81 4.93 7.17 6.82
N SER A 82 5.64 7.82 5.91
CA SER A 82 5.15 8.03 4.54
C SER A 82 4.94 6.72 3.77
N ILE A 83 5.82 5.74 3.98
CA ILE A 83 5.70 4.40 3.38
C ILE A 83 4.52 3.63 4.00
N GLU A 84 4.35 3.71 5.32
CA GLU A 84 3.21 3.09 6.02
C GLU A 84 1.88 3.70 5.55
N ASP A 85 1.78 5.03 5.49
CA ASP A 85 0.60 5.74 5.03
C ASP A 85 0.24 5.36 3.58
N PHE A 86 1.25 5.22 2.73
CA PHE A 86 1.04 4.77 1.36
C PHE A 86 0.54 3.33 1.28
N PHE A 87 1.15 2.42 2.05
CA PHE A 87 0.68 1.03 2.11
C PHE A 87 -0.78 0.96 2.59
N LEU A 88 -1.13 1.71 3.63
CA LEU A 88 -2.50 1.80 4.14
C LEU A 88 -3.47 2.37 3.10
N ALA A 89 -3.04 3.37 2.32
CA ALA A 89 -3.86 3.89 1.22
C ALA A 89 -4.15 2.82 0.17
N ILE A 90 -3.15 2.02 -0.24
CA ILE A 90 -3.39 0.88 -1.15
C ILE A 90 -4.41 -0.07 -0.54
N VAL A 91 -4.24 -0.48 0.72
CA VAL A 91 -5.18 -1.40 1.39
C VAL A 91 -6.60 -0.81 1.44
N GLU A 92 -6.72 0.49 1.73
CA GLU A 92 -8.01 1.17 1.77
C GLU A 92 -8.70 1.10 0.40
N TYR A 93 -8.03 1.48 -0.68
CA TYR A 93 -8.64 1.50 -2.02
C TYR A 93 -8.92 0.09 -2.56
N VAL A 94 -8.03 -0.87 -2.29
CA VAL A 94 -8.12 -2.21 -2.85
C VAL A 94 -9.16 -3.07 -2.13
N TYR A 95 -9.31 -2.92 -0.81
CA TYR A 95 -10.13 -3.82 0.02
C TYR A 95 -11.21 -3.10 0.82
N ILE A 96 -10.86 -2.01 1.52
CA ILE A 96 -11.74 -1.44 2.54
C ILE A 96 -12.85 -0.59 1.91
N ALA A 97 -12.50 0.35 1.02
CA ALA A 97 -13.46 1.24 0.38
C ALA A 97 -14.49 0.47 -0.47
N PRO A 98 -14.11 -0.54 -1.29
CA PRO A 98 -15.08 -1.38 -1.98
C PRO A 98 -16.02 -2.10 -1.01
N ALA A 99 -15.50 -2.69 0.08
CA ALA A 99 -16.33 -3.37 1.07
C ALA A 99 -17.29 -2.42 1.81
N LYS A 100 -16.84 -1.20 2.15
CA LYS A 100 -17.69 -0.16 2.74
C LYS A 100 -18.81 0.25 1.77
N LEU A 101 -18.48 0.41 0.49
CA LEU A 101 -19.45 0.77 -0.54
C LEU A 101 -20.53 -0.32 -0.70
N GLU A 102 -20.15 -1.59 -0.73
CA GLU A 102 -21.11 -2.70 -0.80
C GLU A 102 -22.02 -2.75 0.43
N LYS A 103 -21.47 -2.56 1.64
CA LYS A 103 -22.27 -2.46 2.87
C LYS A 103 -23.26 -1.29 2.82
N LEU A 104 -22.84 -0.14 2.31
CA LEU A 104 -23.72 1.02 2.12
C LEU A 104 -24.84 0.73 1.13
N LYS A 105 -24.54 0.10 -0.01
CA LYS A 105 -25.56 -0.30 -1.01
C LYS A 105 -26.62 -1.21 -0.40
N VAL A 106 -26.20 -2.23 0.36
CA VAL A 106 -27.11 -3.18 1.04
C VAL A 106 -27.98 -2.47 2.09
N SER A 107 -27.40 -1.57 2.88
CA SER A 107 -28.18 -0.80 3.87
C SER A 107 -29.20 0.13 3.22
N MET A 108 -28.89 0.69 2.05
CA MET A 108 -29.77 1.61 1.32
C MET A 108 -30.87 0.89 0.54
N SER A 109 -30.65 -0.33 0.05
CA SER A 109 -31.71 -1.11 -0.62
C SER A 109 -32.83 -1.51 0.34
N GLY A 110 -32.49 -1.90 1.58
CA GLY A 110 -33.49 -2.22 2.61
C GLY A 110 -34.33 -1.03 3.10
N LYS A 111 -33.91 0.21 2.81
CA LYS A 111 -34.68 1.43 3.13
C LYS A 111 -35.64 1.87 2.03
N LYS A 112 -35.53 1.32 0.81
CA LYS A 112 -36.45 1.64 -0.30
C LYS A 112 -37.81 0.92 -0.18
N GLU A 113 -37.88 -0.22 0.49
CA GLU A 113 -39.11 -1.00 0.66
C GLU A 113 -40.06 -0.43 1.73
N SER A 114 -39.60 0.48 2.60
CA SER A 114 -40.43 1.09 3.64
C SER A 114 -41.09 2.42 3.22
N PHE A 115 -40.95 2.82 1.95
CA PHE A 115 -41.46 4.10 1.42
C PHE A 115 -42.42 3.91 0.22
N ILE A 116 -42.86 2.68 -0.05
CA ILE A 116 -43.92 2.34 -1.01
C ILE A 116 -45.03 1.66 -0.23
#